data_AF-A0A177DUV9-F1
#
_entry.id   AF-A0A177DUV9-F1
#
_cell.length_a   1.000
_cell.length_b   1.000
_cell.length_c   1.000
_cell.angle_alpha   90.00
_cell.angle_beta   90.00
_cell.angle_gamma   90.00
#
_symmetry.space_group_name_H-M   'P 1'
#
loop_
_entity.id
_entity.type
_entity.pdbx_description
1 polymer ?
#
loop_
_entity_poly.entity_id
_entity_poly.type
_entity_poly.pdbx_seq_one_letter_code
_entity_poly.pdbx_strand_id
1 'polypeptide(L)'
;MRVPLNHLLLHPASPLPCHYTASCVSCATPLPRYAVVAERYTILNRAEHTTQTTRNEPNHRPNTMPSTAPPAPAIPSVYRFVFCWLEPVSILTGAIYAHFFQSTYLHLTHAASSPGVSLPISTSIVMSQLANLYLGLAFLEASVLRATPDIKVWKTFLVGLLVADLGHLLTVLPLGTHIYWAFWRWNAIDLGNVPFVYFLAVTRICMLLGVGFQKEGVSSRSKMT
;
A
#
# COMPACT_ATOMS: atom_id res chain seq x y z
N MET A 1 11.84 67.73 -6.26
CA MET A 1 11.79 67.28 -4.85
C MET A 1 11.56 65.79 -4.84
N ARG A 2 12.57 65.03 -4.42
CA ARG A 2 12.61 63.57 -4.23
C ARG A 2 12.46 63.26 -2.73
N VAL A 3 12.33 61.96 -2.42
CA VAL A 3 12.68 61.23 -1.16
C VAL A 3 11.44 60.72 -0.37
N PRO A 4 11.41 59.46 0.16
CA PRO A 4 12.07 58.24 -0.30
C PRO A 4 11.31 56.90 -0.06
N LEU A 5 11.95 55.85 -0.60
CA LEU A 5 11.85 54.40 -0.35
C LEU A 5 12.53 54.02 1.00
N ASN A 6 11.98 53.04 1.74
CA ASN A 6 12.70 52.21 2.75
C ASN A 6 12.22 50.76 2.54
N HIS A 7 12.96 49.85 1.88
CA HIS A 7 14.12 49.06 2.33
C HIS A 7 13.93 48.33 3.67
N LEU A 8 13.61 47.02 3.60
CA LEU A 8 13.95 46.04 4.63
C LEU A 8 14.81 44.94 3.97
N LEU A 9 16.12 45.09 4.06
CA LEU A 9 17.12 44.08 3.72
C LEU A 9 18.05 43.91 4.93
N LEU A 10 18.11 42.67 5.40
CA LEU A 10 19.27 41.93 5.90
C LEU A 10 20.43 42.75 6.52
N HIS A 11 20.66 42.53 7.82
CA HIS A 11 21.96 42.77 8.45
C HIS A 11 22.69 41.44 8.74
N PRO A 12 24.01 41.34 8.50
CA PRO A 12 24.81 40.13 8.71
C PRO A 12 25.56 40.12 10.05
N ALA A 13 25.89 38.88 10.46
CA ALA A 13 27.05 38.38 11.21
C ALA A 13 27.67 39.18 12.39
N SER A 14 27.84 38.49 13.52
CA SER A 14 28.89 38.77 14.51
C SER A 14 29.41 37.44 15.08
N PRO A 15 30.74 37.25 15.24
CA PRO A 15 31.34 36.02 15.78
C PRO A 15 31.65 36.17 17.26
N LEU A 16 31.52 35.10 18.05
CA LEU A 16 32.03 35.04 19.43
C LEU A 16 32.67 33.68 19.74
N PRO A 17 33.60 33.63 20.71
CA PRO A 17 34.87 32.95 20.56
C PRO A 17 34.98 31.61 21.29
N CYS A 18 35.99 30.85 20.88
CA CYS A 18 36.55 29.71 21.59
C CYS A 18 37.00 30.12 23.02
N HIS A 19 36.45 29.45 24.03
CA HIS A 19 37.14 29.26 25.30
C HIS A 19 37.15 27.77 25.64
N TYR A 20 38.37 27.24 25.65
CA TYR A 20 38.75 25.91 26.12
C TYR A 20 38.78 25.95 27.67
N THR A 21 37.94 25.17 28.33
CA THR A 21 38.19 24.71 29.71
C THR A 21 37.67 23.29 29.86
N ALA A 22 38.55 22.40 30.28
CA ALA A 22 38.30 20.98 30.49
C ALA A 22 37.44 20.72 31.74
N SER A 23 36.44 19.85 31.60
CA SER A 23 35.97 19.00 32.70
C SER A 23 35.44 17.69 32.15
N CYS A 24 36.17 16.62 32.48
CA CYS A 24 35.70 15.25 32.39
C CYS A 24 34.55 15.05 33.39
N VAL A 25 33.34 14.80 32.89
CA VAL A 25 32.30 14.10 33.65
C VAL A 25 31.63 13.12 32.69
N SER A 26 31.72 11.85 33.07
CA SER A 26 31.09 10.70 32.45
C SER A 26 29.59 10.98 32.20
N CYS A 27 29.18 10.98 30.93
CA CYS A 27 27.78 10.96 30.54
C CYS A 27 27.59 9.79 29.57
N ALA A 28 27.29 8.62 30.14
CA ALA A 28 26.75 7.50 29.40
C ALA A 28 25.37 7.92 28.88
N THR A 29 25.29 8.34 27.62
CA THR A 29 24.03 8.48 26.89
C THR A 29 23.32 7.13 26.86
N PRO A 30 22.02 7.04 27.24
CA PRO A 30 21.26 5.80 27.10
C PRO A 30 21.20 5.40 25.62
N LEU A 31 21.53 4.14 25.33
CA LEU A 31 21.42 3.59 23.98
C LEU A 31 19.97 3.75 23.46
N PRO A 32 19.78 4.19 22.20
CA PRO A 32 18.45 4.36 21.63
C PRO A 32 17.72 3.01 21.56
N ARG A 33 16.40 3.03 21.80
CA ARG A 33 15.54 1.83 21.94
C ARG A 33 15.68 0.79 20.81
N TYR A 34 16.13 1.18 19.61
CA TYR A 34 16.35 0.24 18.50
C TYR A 34 17.58 -0.66 18.72
N ALA A 35 18.61 -0.21 19.44
CA ALA A 35 19.80 -1.00 19.73
C ALA A 35 19.49 -2.15 20.71
N VAL A 36 18.60 -1.90 21.68
CA VAL A 36 18.13 -2.91 22.65
C VAL A 36 17.32 -4.03 21.96
N VAL A 37 16.60 -3.71 20.89
CA VAL A 37 15.84 -4.72 20.12
C VAL A 37 16.80 -5.62 19.34
N ALA A 38 17.81 -5.06 18.67
CA ALA A 38 18.80 -5.83 17.93
C ALA A 38 19.63 -6.77 18.84
N GLU A 39 19.97 -6.30 20.04
CA GLU A 39 20.68 -7.12 21.04
C GLU A 39 19.82 -8.27 21.55
N ARG A 40 18.53 -8.03 21.82
CA ARG A 40 17.57 -9.09 22.18
C ARG A 40 17.40 -10.13 21.08
N TYR A 41 17.30 -9.72 19.81
CA TYR A 41 17.22 -10.66 18.68
C TYR A 41 18.48 -11.52 18.56
N THR A 42 19.66 -10.95 18.78
CA THR A 42 20.93 -11.69 18.69
C THR A 42 21.12 -12.68 19.85
N ILE A 43 20.70 -12.30 21.06
CA ILE A 43 20.74 -13.18 22.24
C ILE A 43 19.74 -14.34 22.10
N LEU A 44 18.54 -14.07 21.58
CA LEU A 44 17.53 -15.11 21.33
C LEU A 44 18.04 -16.13 20.29
N ASN A 45 18.62 -15.68 19.17
CA ASN A 45 19.18 -16.58 18.18
C ASN A 45 20.37 -17.41 18.71
N ARG A 46 21.18 -16.85 19.62
CA ARG A 46 22.27 -17.59 20.27
C ARG A 46 21.76 -18.64 21.27
N ALA A 47 20.70 -18.33 22.02
CA ALA A 47 20.07 -19.28 22.95
C ALA A 47 19.39 -20.46 22.22
N GLU A 48 18.81 -20.19 21.05
CA GLU A 48 18.22 -21.23 20.19
C GLU A 48 19.29 -22.22 19.68
N HIS A 49 20.47 -21.73 19.28
CA HIS A 49 21.57 -22.60 18.86
C HIS A 49 22.16 -23.43 20.01
N THR A 50 22.24 -22.91 21.24
CA THR A 50 22.73 -23.67 22.40
C THR A 50 21.75 -24.76 22.86
N THR A 51 20.44 -24.53 22.70
CA THR A 51 19.39 -25.51 23.06
C THR A 51 19.32 -26.69 22.08
N GLN A 52 19.83 -26.52 20.86
CA GLN A 52 19.82 -27.56 19.84
C GLN A 52 20.94 -28.60 20.05
N THR A 53 22.09 -28.21 20.59
CA THR A 53 23.24 -29.11 20.81
C THR A 53 23.02 -30.13 21.94
N THR A 54 22.12 -29.87 22.90
CA THR A 54 21.84 -30.80 24.02
C THR A 54 20.66 -31.75 23.78
N ARG A 55 19.99 -31.68 22.62
CA ARG A 55 18.81 -32.53 22.31
C ARG A 55 19.11 -33.75 21.44
N ASN A 56 20.38 -34.13 21.27
CA ASN A 56 20.76 -35.35 20.56
C ASN A 56 20.89 -36.53 21.54
N GLU A 57 19.80 -36.90 22.20
CA GLU A 57 19.64 -38.20 22.86
C GLU A 57 18.67 -39.03 22.01
N PRO A 58 18.98 -40.29 21.66
CA PRO A 58 18.15 -41.09 20.76
C PRO A 58 16.90 -41.61 21.48
N ASN A 59 15.87 -40.77 21.56
CA ASN A 59 14.58 -41.16 22.10
C ASN A 59 13.74 -41.84 21.01
N HIS A 60 13.66 -43.17 21.08
CA HIS A 60 12.80 -44.02 20.25
C HIS A 60 11.33 -43.72 20.56
N ARG A 61 10.76 -42.70 19.89
CA ARG A 61 9.32 -42.45 19.87
C ARG A 61 8.67 -43.14 18.66
N PRO A 62 7.52 -43.82 18.85
CA PRO A 62 6.76 -44.36 17.72
C PRO A 62 6.34 -43.23 16.79
N ASN A 63 6.57 -43.45 15.50
CA ASN A 63 6.24 -42.54 14.40
C ASN A 63 4.76 -42.15 14.45
N THR A 64 4.45 -41.03 15.09
CA THR A 64 3.16 -40.36 14.95
C THR A 64 3.19 -39.69 13.60
N MET A 65 2.40 -40.20 12.64
CA MET A 65 2.27 -39.58 11.33
C MET A 65 1.91 -38.10 11.51
N PRO A 66 2.61 -37.17 10.83
CA PRO A 66 2.21 -35.78 10.87
C PRO A 66 0.79 -35.68 10.33
N SER A 67 -0.14 -35.32 11.20
CA SER A 67 -1.50 -34.92 10.83
C SER A 67 -1.34 -33.76 9.85
N THR A 68 -1.43 -34.08 8.56
CA THR A 68 -1.28 -33.11 7.49
C THR A 68 -2.52 -32.23 7.57
N ALA A 69 -2.36 -31.02 8.12
CA ALA A 69 -3.42 -30.03 8.12
C ALA A 69 -3.97 -29.90 6.70
N PRO A 70 -5.29 -29.73 6.52
CA PRO A 70 -5.88 -29.55 5.20
C PRO A 70 -5.11 -28.47 4.43
N PRO A 71 -4.81 -28.68 3.14
CA PRO A 71 -4.13 -27.67 2.34
C PRO A 71 -4.98 -26.41 2.35
N ALA A 72 -4.36 -25.28 2.70
CA ALA A 72 -5.05 -23.99 2.74
C ALA A 72 -5.80 -23.75 1.41
N PRO A 73 -7.04 -23.22 1.45
CA PRO A 73 -7.83 -23.02 0.24
C PRO A 73 -7.05 -22.19 -0.78
N ALA A 74 -6.77 -22.78 -1.94
CA ALA A 74 -6.05 -22.10 -3.00
C ALA A 74 -6.90 -20.94 -3.55
N ILE A 75 -6.30 -19.75 -3.62
CA ILE A 75 -6.96 -18.56 -4.16
C ILE A 75 -7.36 -18.82 -5.62
N PRO A 76 -8.65 -18.67 -6.00
CA PRO A 76 -9.09 -18.82 -7.37
C PRO A 76 -8.28 -17.99 -8.37
N SER A 77 -7.99 -18.55 -9.55
CA SER A 77 -7.15 -17.93 -10.58
C SER A 77 -7.70 -16.58 -11.06
N VAL A 78 -9.02 -16.42 -11.09
CA VAL A 78 -9.67 -15.15 -11.45
C VAL A 78 -9.24 -14.00 -10.54
N TYR A 79 -9.19 -14.22 -9.21
CA TYR A 79 -8.75 -13.18 -8.28
C TYR A 79 -7.27 -12.86 -8.43
N ARG A 80 -6.44 -13.88 -8.72
CA ARG A 80 -5.01 -13.66 -9.02
C ARG A 80 -4.83 -12.85 -10.29
N PHE A 81 -5.61 -13.12 -11.33
CA PHE A 81 -5.55 -12.34 -12.56
C PHE A 81 -5.94 -10.88 -12.31
N VAL A 82 -7.06 -10.65 -11.63
CA VAL A 82 -7.55 -9.29 -11.36
C VAL A 82 -6.56 -8.50 -10.50
N PHE A 83 -6.23 -8.99 -9.30
CA PHE A 83 -5.45 -8.22 -8.33
C PHE A 83 -3.94 -8.23 -8.59
N CYS A 84 -3.39 -9.26 -9.24
CA CYS A 84 -1.96 -9.27 -9.52
C CYS A 84 -1.63 -8.58 -10.85
N TRP A 85 -2.54 -8.50 -11.82
CA TRP A 85 -2.22 -8.01 -13.17
C TRP A 85 -3.12 -6.87 -13.62
N LEU A 86 -4.41 -7.12 -13.75
CA LEU A 86 -5.33 -6.16 -14.33
C LEU A 86 -5.37 -4.85 -13.52
N GLU A 87 -5.44 -4.97 -12.19
CA GLU A 87 -5.49 -3.81 -11.32
C GLU A 87 -4.16 -3.04 -11.26
N PRO A 88 -2.99 -3.65 -10.96
CA PRO A 88 -1.72 -2.91 -10.94
C PRO A 88 -1.41 -2.18 -12.25
N VAL A 89 -1.74 -2.77 -13.40
CA VAL A 89 -1.56 -2.13 -14.71
C VAL A 89 -2.49 -0.93 -14.89
N SER A 90 -3.75 -1.04 -14.44
CA SER A 90 -4.71 0.06 -14.51
C SER A 90 -4.30 1.24 -13.61
N ILE A 91 -3.83 0.97 -12.39
CA ILE A 91 -3.35 1.99 -11.45
C ILE A 91 -2.08 2.66 -12.01
N LEU A 92 -1.16 1.87 -12.56
CA LEU A 92 0.04 2.40 -13.21
C LEU A 92 -0.30 3.33 -14.38
N THR A 93 -1.33 2.97 -15.17
CA THR A 93 -1.84 3.85 -16.25
C THR A 93 -2.34 5.17 -15.68
N GLY A 94 -3.10 5.13 -14.57
CA GLY A 94 -3.51 6.32 -13.83
C GLY A 94 -2.33 7.17 -13.37
N ALA A 95 -1.28 6.54 -12.83
CA ALA A 95 -0.06 7.23 -12.39
C ALA A 95 0.65 7.96 -13.55
N ILE A 96 0.78 7.29 -14.70
CA ILE A 96 1.38 7.87 -15.90
C ILE A 96 0.60 9.11 -16.35
N TYR A 97 -0.73 9.03 -16.44
CA TYR A 97 -1.55 10.18 -16.82
C TYR A 97 -1.49 11.32 -15.80
N ALA A 98 -1.53 10.99 -14.50
CA ALA A 98 -1.45 11.98 -13.44
C ALA A 98 -0.10 12.72 -13.40
N HIS A 99 1.01 12.10 -13.84
CA HIS A 99 2.30 12.77 -13.87
C HIS A 99 2.62 13.42 -15.22
N PHE A 100 2.54 12.66 -16.31
CA PHE A 100 3.02 13.09 -17.63
C PHE A 100 1.95 13.81 -18.46
N PHE A 101 0.67 13.61 -18.15
CA PHE A 101 -0.46 14.14 -18.92
C PHE A 101 -1.44 14.93 -18.06
N GLN A 102 -0.92 15.75 -17.13
CA GLN A 102 -1.70 16.48 -16.12
C GLN A 102 -2.84 17.33 -16.69
N SER A 103 -2.58 18.12 -17.73
CA SER A 103 -3.60 18.97 -18.36
C SER A 103 -4.75 18.14 -18.92
N THR A 104 -4.41 17.07 -19.65
CA THR A 104 -5.39 16.10 -20.16
C THR A 104 -6.16 15.42 -19.04
N TYR A 105 -5.47 14.98 -17.99
CA TYR A 105 -6.09 14.33 -16.83
C TYR A 105 -7.15 15.24 -16.19
N LEU A 106 -6.78 16.49 -15.86
CA LEU A 106 -7.72 17.45 -15.26
C LEU A 106 -8.85 17.84 -16.21
N HIS A 107 -8.56 17.99 -17.51
CA HIS A 107 -9.58 18.27 -18.51
C HIS A 107 -10.61 17.13 -18.62
N LEU A 108 -10.15 15.88 -18.62
CA LEU A 108 -11.04 14.72 -18.63
C LEU A 108 -11.82 14.61 -17.31
N THR A 109 -11.21 14.93 -16.17
CA THR A 109 -11.88 14.92 -14.85
C THR A 109 -13.02 15.93 -14.82
N HIS A 110 -12.75 17.17 -15.23
CA HIS A 110 -13.80 18.20 -15.31
C HIS A 110 -13.36 19.37 -16.21
N ALA A 111 -13.78 19.34 -17.47
CA ALA A 111 -13.37 20.32 -18.47
C ALA A 111 -13.69 21.77 -18.05
N ALA A 112 -14.85 22.01 -17.44
CA ALA A 112 -15.30 23.35 -17.09
C ALA A 112 -14.46 24.04 -16.01
N SER A 113 -13.74 23.29 -15.17
CA SER A 113 -12.85 23.85 -14.14
C SER A 113 -11.38 23.50 -14.35
N SER A 114 -11.01 22.96 -15.51
CA SER A 114 -9.63 22.63 -15.82
C SER A 114 -8.82 23.89 -16.13
N PRO A 115 -7.59 24.06 -15.60
CA PRO A 115 -6.77 25.25 -15.82
C PRO A 115 -6.18 25.37 -17.24
N GLY A 116 -6.52 24.45 -18.15
CA GLY A 116 -5.99 24.42 -19.51
C GLY A 116 -4.54 23.94 -19.56
N VAL A 117 -3.75 24.47 -20.50
CA VAL A 117 -2.38 24.01 -20.78
C VAL A 117 -1.36 24.48 -19.73
N SER A 118 -1.58 25.66 -19.14
CA SER A 118 -0.68 26.21 -18.11
C SER A 118 -1.22 25.89 -16.72
N LEU A 119 -0.68 24.83 -16.11
CA LEU A 119 -1.07 24.39 -14.78
C LEU A 119 -0.42 25.28 -13.70
N PRO A 120 -1.18 25.73 -12.68
CA PRO A 120 -0.59 26.31 -11.49
C PRO A 120 0.42 25.34 -10.84
N ILE A 121 1.52 25.87 -10.32
CA ILE A 121 2.61 25.06 -9.75
C ILE A 121 2.09 24.15 -8.62
N SER A 122 1.23 24.68 -7.75
CA SER A 122 0.62 23.90 -6.66
C SER A 122 -0.19 22.71 -7.18
N THR A 123 -0.99 22.90 -8.23
CA THR A 123 -1.76 21.83 -8.87
C THR A 123 -0.83 20.79 -9.48
N SER A 124 0.24 21.20 -10.17
CA SER A 124 1.19 20.27 -10.78
C SER A 124 1.95 19.42 -9.73
N ILE A 125 2.30 20.01 -8.59
CA ILE A 125 2.90 19.30 -7.46
C ILE A 125 1.92 18.26 -6.90
N VAL A 126 0.67 18.65 -6.61
CA VAL A 126 -0.35 17.73 -6.07
C VAL A 126 -0.66 16.60 -7.05
N MET A 127 -0.73 16.89 -8.35
CA MET A 127 -0.89 15.87 -9.38
C MET A 127 0.27 14.87 -9.41
N SER A 128 1.50 15.35 -9.24
CA SER A 128 2.68 14.49 -9.16
C SER A 128 2.71 13.66 -7.87
N GLN A 129 2.21 14.21 -6.76
CA GLN A 129 2.03 13.46 -5.51
C GLN A 129 0.97 12.37 -5.64
N LEU A 130 -0.14 12.65 -6.33
CA LEU A 130 -1.16 11.66 -6.68
C LEU A 130 -0.56 10.54 -7.55
N ALA A 131 0.21 10.89 -8.58
CA ALA A 131 0.89 9.92 -9.42
C ALA A 131 1.86 9.04 -8.64
N ASN A 132 2.63 9.63 -7.73
CA ASN A 132 3.53 8.89 -6.85
C ASN A 132 2.78 7.91 -5.93
N LEU A 133 1.63 8.34 -5.39
CA LEU A 133 0.77 7.46 -4.59
C LEU A 133 0.24 6.28 -5.41
N TYR A 134 -0.23 6.53 -6.64
CA TYR A 134 -0.70 5.47 -7.55
C TYR A 134 0.43 4.52 -7.95
N LEU A 135 1.62 5.03 -8.26
CA LEU A 135 2.77 4.19 -8.57
C LEU A 135 3.13 3.28 -7.38
N GLY A 136 3.15 3.84 -6.17
CA GLY A 136 3.38 3.09 -4.94
C GLY A 136 2.30 2.02 -4.71
N LEU A 137 1.03 2.37 -4.94
CA LEU A 137 -0.10 1.44 -4.80
C LEU A 137 0.00 0.28 -5.79
N ALA A 138 0.23 0.57 -7.07
CA ALA A 138 0.43 -0.44 -8.12
C ALA A 138 1.58 -1.39 -7.77
N PHE A 139 2.70 -0.85 -7.28
CA PHE A 139 3.85 -1.64 -6.88
C PHE A 139 3.56 -2.50 -5.65
N LEU A 140 2.94 -1.94 -4.60
CA LEU A 140 2.61 -2.66 -3.37
C LEU A 140 1.64 -3.80 -3.66
N GLU A 141 0.58 -3.55 -4.42
CA GLU A 141 -0.38 -4.57 -4.78
C GLU A 141 0.28 -5.69 -5.61
N ALA A 142 1.03 -5.32 -6.64
CA ALA A 142 1.73 -6.29 -7.46
C ALA A 142 2.73 -7.15 -6.65
N SER A 143 3.38 -6.57 -5.64
CA SER A 143 4.42 -7.23 -4.87
C SER A 143 3.86 -8.06 -3.70
N VAL A 144 3.01 -7.47 -2.86
CA VAL A 144 2.52 -8.08 -1.61
C VAL A 144 1.71 -9.34 -1.90
N LEU A 145 0.80 -9.29 -2.88
CA LEU A 145 -0.05 -10.42 -3.22
C LEU A 145 0.71 -11.57 -3.90
N ARG A 146 1.82 -11.26 -4.58
CA ARG A 146 2.73 -12.28 -5.14
C ARG A 146 3.67 -12.87 -4.09
N ALA A 147 4.02 -12.10 -3.06
CA ALA A 147 4.98 -12.51 -2.05
C ALA A 147 4.45 -13.61 -1.11
N THR A 148 3.13 -13.79 -1.00
CA THR A 148 2.54 -14.78 -0.10
C THR A 148 1.26 -15.42 -0.64
N PRO A 149 1.06 -16.73 -0.44
CA PRO A 149 -0.21 -17.40 -0.67
C PRO A 149 -1.17 -17.31 0.53
N ASP A 150 -0.77 -16.71 1.66
CA ASP A 150 -1.59 -16.67 2.88
C ASP A 150 -2.85 -15.83 2.68
N ILE A 151 -4.01 -16.51 2.76
CA ILE A 151 -5.32 -15.90 2.61
C ILE A 151 -5.60 -14.80 3.63
N LYS A 152 -5.02 -14.86 4.84
CA LYS A 152 -5.20 -13.83 5.87
C LYS A 152 -4.52 -12.52 5.46
N VAL A 153 -3.32 -12.61 4.88
CA VAL A 153 -2.62 -11.44 4.34
C VAL A 153 -3.40 -10.85 3.18
N TRP A 154 -3.85 -11.69 2.24
CA TRP A 154 -4.68 -11.25 1.12
C TRP A 154 -5.96 -10.54 1.58
N LYS A 155 -6.72 -11.14 2.50
CA LYS A 155 -7.96 -10.52 3.01
C LYS A 155 -7.68 -9.19 3.70
N THR A 156 -6.65 -9.12 4.54
CA THR A 156 -6.29 -7.89 5.27
C THR A 156 -5.90 -6.77 4.30
N PHE A 157 -5.10 -7.10 3.29
CA PHE A 157 -4.68 -6.14 2.27
C PHE A 157 -5.86 -5.66 1.41
N LEU A 158 -6.72 -6.58 0.96
CA LEU A 158 -7.89 -6.26 0.13
C LEU A 158 -8.98 -5.49 0.89
N VAL A 159 -9.09 -5.61 2.22
CA VAL A 159 -9.97 -4.73 3.02
C VAL A 159 -9.48 -3.28 2.94
N GLY A 160 -8.17 -3.04 3.06
CA GLY A 160 -7.61 -1.69 2.91
C GLY A 160 -7.88 -1.11 1.52
N LEU A 161 -7.75 -1.94 0.47
CA LEU A 161 -8.05 -1.53 -0.90
C LEU A 161 -9.55 -1.30 -1.15
N LEU A 162 -10.43 -2.09 -0.52
CA LEU A 162 -11.88 -1.86 -0.60
C LEU A 162 -12.26 -0.51 0.01
N VAL A 163 -11.61 -0.10 1.11
CA VAL A 163 -11.80 1.25 1.68
C VAL A 163 -11.32 2.32 0.70
N ALA A 164 -10.20 2.08 0.01
CA ALA A 164 -9.70 2.98 -1.02
C ALA A 164 -10.68 3.11 -2.20
N ASP A 165 -11.31 2.02 -2.65
CA ASP A 165 -12.32 2.04 -3.71
C ASP A 165 -13.53 2.93 -3.34
N LEU A 166 -14.06 2.74 -2.13
CA LEU A 166 -15.18 3.55 -1.65
C LEU A 166 -14.78 5.02 -1.53
N GLY A 167 -13.58 5.29 -1.01
CA GLY A 167 -13.00 6.63 -0.97
C GLY A 167 -12.91 7.25 -2.36
N HIS A 168 -12.39 6.51 -3.34
CA HIS A 168 -12.26 6.93 -4.74
C HIS A 168 -13.62 7.30 -5.35
N LEU A 169 -14.63 6.43 -5.19
CA LEU A 169 -15.99 6.70 -5.66
C LEU A 169 -16.60 7.94 -5.03
N LEU A 170 -16.30 8.24 -3.76
CA LEU A 170 -16.75 9.47 -3.11
C LEU A 170 -16.07 10.73 -3.68
N THR A 171 -14.82 10.63 -4.16
CA THR A 171 -14.10 11.79 -4.69
C THR A 171 -14.73 12.39 -5.95
N VAL A 172 -15.47 11.60 -6.72
CA VAL A 172 -16.16 12.06 -7.94
C VAL A 172 -17.57 12.62 -7.68
N LEU A 173 -18.06 12.56 -6.44
CA LEU A 173 -19.37 13.09 -6.06
C LEU A 173 -19.58 14.57 -6.45
N PRO A 174 -18.59 15.47 -6.35
CA PRO A 174 -18.73 16.87 -6.77
C PRO A 174 -19.04 17.06 -8.26
N LEU A 175 -18.79 16.06 -9.11
CA LEU A 175 -19.23 16.08 -10.51
C LEU A 175 -20.76 15.98 -10.64
N GLY A 176 -21.45 15.57 -9.58
CA GLY A 176 -22.90 15.41 -9.49
C GLY A 176 -23.32 13.95 -9.58
N THR A 177 -24.49 13.62 -9.02
CA THR A 177 -24.97 12.22 -8.89
C THR A 177 -25.12 11.48 -10.22
N HIS A 178 -25.25 12.21 -11.33
CA HIS A 178 -25.32 11.64 -12.68
C HIS A 178 -24.07 10.84 -13.07
N ILE A 179 -22.91 11.14 -12.48
CA ILE A 179 -21.66 10.43 -12.77
C ILE A 179 -21.75 8.92 -12.48
N TYR A 180 -22.63 8.49 -11.57
CA TYR A 180 -22.74 7.09 -11.18
C TYR A 180 -23.65 6.25 -12.08
N TRP A 181 -24.52 6.87 -12.89
CA TRP A 181 -25.55 6.14 -13.63
C TRP A 181 -25.71 6.57 -15.10
N ALA A 182 -25.32 7.78 -15.47
CA ALA A 182 -25.48 8.29 -16.83
C ALA A 182 -24.32 7.82 -17.74
N PHE A 183 -24.18 6.51 -17.90
CA PHE A 183 -23.03 5.88 -18.58
C PHE A 183 -22.83 6.35 -20.03
N TRP A 184 -23.89 6.80 -20.70
CA TRP A 184 -23.82 7.38 -22.06
C TRP A 184 -23.10 8.73 -22.12
N ARG A 185 -22.78 9.34 -20.97
CA ARG A 185 -22.01 10.59 -20.86
C ARG A 185 -20.55 10.37 -20.47
N TRP A 186 -20.17 9.13 -20.13
CA TRP A 186 -18.84 8.83 -19.63
C TRP A 186 -17.77 9.02 -20.70
N ASN A 187 -16.74 9.76 -20.33
CA ASN A 187 -15.50 9.83 -21.09
C ASN A 187 -14.48 8.78 -20.59
N ALA A 188 -13.27 8.78 -21.16
CA ALA A 188 -12.24 7.81 -20.83
C ALA A 188 -11.88 7.75 -19.33
N ILE A 189 -11.83 8.89 -18.64
CA ILE A 189 -11.50 8.91 -17.20
C ILE A 189 -12.69 8.46 -16.35
N ASP A 190 -13.91 8.74 -16.78
CA ASP A 190 -15.13 8.32 -16.06
C ASP A 190 -15.23 6.79 -16.05
N LEU A 191 -14.89 6.13 -17.17
CA LEU A 191 -14.78 4.68 -17.26
C LEU A 191 -13.78 4.12 -16.23
N GLY A 192 -12.63 4.76 -16.08
CA GLY A 192 -11.63 4.37 -15.08
C GLY A 192 -12.07 4.66 -13.64
N ASN A 193 -12.79 5.76 -13.41
CA ASN A 193 -13.14 6.22 -12.07
C ASN A 193 -14.40 5.58 -11.49
N VAL A 194 -15.34 5.13 -12.34
CA VAL A 194 -16.66 4.66 -11.88
C VAL A 194 -16.87 3.17 -12.13
N PRO A 195 -17.15 2.68 -13.35
CA PRO A 195 -17.48 1.27 -13.53
C PRO A 195 -16.29 0.35 -13.24
N PHE A 196 -15.07 0.78 -13.54
CA PHE A 196 -13.88 -0.01 -13.24
C PHE A 196 -13.64 -0.14 -11.73
N VAL A 197 -13.79 0.95 -10.97
CA VAL A 197 -13.68 0.91 -9.49
C VAL A 197 -14.80 0.09 -8.87
N TYR A 198 -16.04 0.20 -9.37
CA TYR A 198 -17.12 -0.69 -8.94
C TYR A 198 -16.80 -2.16 -9.21
N PHE A 199 -16.25 -2.49 -10.39
CA PHE A 199 -15.84 -3.85 -10.71
C PHE A 199 -14.80 -4.38 -9.73
N LEU A 200 -13.78 -3.58 -9.39
CA LEU A 200 -12.76 -3.96 -8.43
C LEU A 200 -13.32 -4.14 -7.02
N ALA A 201 -14.14 -3.18 -6.54
CA ALA A 201 -14.79 -3.24 -5.24
C ALA A 201 -15.68 -4.49 -5.11
N VAL A 202 -16.49 -4.80 -6.12
CA VAL A 202 -17.33 -6.01 -6.15
C VAL A 202 -16.45 -7.27 -6.14
N THR A 203 -15.40 -7.31 -6.95
CA THR A 203 -14.47 -8.46 -6.99
C THR A 203 -13.82 -8.70 -5.62
N ARG A 204 -13.45 -7.62 -4.91
CA ARG A 204 -12.96 -7.70 -3.53
C ARG A 204 -14.01 -8.23 -2.58
N ILE A 205 -15.22 -7.70 -2.62
CA ILE A 205 -16.33 -8.18 -1.77
C ILE A 205 -16.54 -9.68 -2.01
N CYS A 206 -16.58 -10.13 -3.27
CA CYS A 206 -16.69 -11.55 -3.62
C CYS A 206 -15.53 -12.38 -3.04
N MET A 207 -14.29 -11.91 -3.16
CA MET A 207 -13.11 -12.58 -2.59
C MET A 207 -13.20 -12.68 -1.08
N LEU A 208 -13.53 -11.58 -0.40
CA LEU A 208 -13.62 -11.50 1.06
C LEU A 208 -14.71 -12.43 1.61
N LEU A 209 -15.84 -12.52 0.91
CA LEU A 209 -16.94 -13.45 1.19
C LEU A 209 -16.65 -14.91 0.81
N GLY A 210 -15.51 -15.19 0.17
CA GLY A 210 -15.12 -16.55 -0.23
C GLY A 210 -15.88 -17.09 -1.44
N VAL A 211 -16.44 -16.23 -2.29
CA VAL A 211 -17.11 -16.65 -3.52
C VAL A 211 -16.11 -17.33 -4.46
N GLY A 212 -16.45 -18.50 -5.00
CA GLY A 212 -15.59 -19.26 -5.92
C GLY A 212 -14.50 -20.11 -5.26
N PHE A 213 -14.41 -20.12 -3.93
CA PHE A 213 -13.56 -21.06 -3.21
C PHE A 213 -14.25 -22.42 -3.08
N GLN A 214 -13.49 -23.50 -3.30
CA GLN A 214 -13.97 -24.88 -3.08
C GLN A 214 -14.28 -25.06 -1.59
N LYS A 215 -15.48 -25.53 -1.25
CA LYS A 215 -15.77 -25.98 0.12
C LYS A 215 -15.07 -27.31 0.32
N GLU A 216 -14.30 -27.47 1.39
CA GLU A 216 -13.73 -28.77 1.77
C GLU A 216 -14.89 -29.76 1.92
N GLY A 217 -14.98 -30.71 0.98
CA GLY A 217 -15.99 -31.74 1.00
C GLY A 217 -15.75 -32.65 2.19
N VAL A 218 -16.72 -32.72 3.09
CA VAL A 218 -16.85 -33.85 4.01
C VAL A 218 -17.01 -35.09 3.14
N SER A 219 -15.91 -35.83 2.96
CA SER A 219 -15.88 -37.09 2.23
C SER A 219 -16.81 -38.07 2.95
N SER A 220 -18.03 -38.22 2.43
CA SER A 220 -18.92 -39.31 2.84
C SER A 220 -18.30 -40.61 2.33
N ARG A 221 -17.51 -41.25 3.18
CA ARG A 221 -17.07 -42.63 3.01
C ARG A 221 -18.29 -43.54 3.14
N SER A 222 -19.05 -43.70 2.07
CA SER A 222 -20.02 -44.77 1.94
C SER A 222 -19.64 -45.64 0.75
N LYS A 223 -18.91 -46.71 1.05
CA LYS A 223 -19.02 -48.00 0.39
C LYS A 223 -18.30 -49.03 1.27
N MET A 224 -19.08 -49.58 2.20
CA MET A 224 -18.84 -50.89 2.78
C MET A 224 -20.08 -51.69 2.50
N THR A 225 -20.00 -52.55 1.47
CA THR A 225 -20.69 -53.84 1.29
C THR A 225 -20.26 -54.38 -0.06
#